data_AF-X1JLI2-F1
#
_entry.id   AF-X1JLI2-F1
#
_cell.length_a   1.000
_cell.length_b   1.000
_cell.length_c   1.000
_cell.angle_alpha   90.00
_cell.angle_beta   90.00
_cell.angle_gamma   90.00
#
_symmetry.space_group_name_H-M   'P 1'
#
loop_
_entity.id
_entity.type
_entity.pdbx_description
1 polymer ?
#
loop_
_entity_poly.entity_id
_entity_poly.type
_entity_poly.pdbx_seq_one_letter_code
_entity_poly.pdbx_strand_id
1 'polypeptide(L)' 'IIAEMHKILSRAPSIKIEYISIVDAETLQTTDLIARQVLAAVAVRIGSARLIDNILVDAKKQ' A
#
# COMPACT_ATOMS: atom_id res chain seq x y z
N ILE A 1 7.26 -1.11 -6.84
CA ILE A 1 6.24 -0.21 -6.24
C ILE A 1 6.34 -0.22 -4.72
N ILE A 2 6.13 -1.35 -4.05
CA ILE A 2 6.22 -1.46 -2.58
C ILE A 2 7.53 -0.87 -2.01
N ALA A 3 8.67 -1.19 -2.62
CA ALA A 3 9.96 -0.64 -2.21
C ALA A 3 10.02 0.91 -2.27
N GLU A 4 9.39 1.53 -3.28
CA GLU A 4 9.35 2.99 -3.40
C GLU A 4 8.39 3.61 -2.39
N MET A 5 7.25 2.95 -2.12
CA MET A 5 6.34 3.36 -1.02
C MET A 5 7.05 3.31 0.34
N HIS A 6 7.81 2.24 0.61
CA HIS A 6 8.66 2.12 1.79
C HIS A 6 9.65 3.29 1.88
N LYS A 7 10.36 3.59 0.79
CA LYS A 7 11.33 4.69 0.72
C LYS A 7 10.69 6.06 0.99
N ILE A 8 9.49 6.31 0.48
CA ILE A 8 8.75 7.56 0.71
C ILE A 8 8.34 7.68 2.18
N LEU A 9 7.69 6.64 2.73
CA LEU A 9 7.22 6.65 4.13
C LEU A 9 8.39 6.75 5.13
N SER A 10 9.54 6.14 4.81
CA SER A 10 10.75 6.20 5.64
C SER A 10 11.37 7.60 5.74
N ARG A 11 10.95 8.57 4.92
CA ARG A 11 11.40 9.97 5.03
C ARG A 11 10.82 10.68 6.25
N ALA A 12 9.73 10.17 6.82
CA ALA A 12 9.14 10.68 8.05
C ALA A 12 9.57 9.80 9.24
N PRO A 13 10.51 10.25 10.08
CA PRO A 13 11.13 9.40 11.11
C PRO A 13 10.19 8.95 12.23
N SER A 14 9.04 9.61 12.40
CA SER A 14 8.01 9.25 13.38
C SER A 14 7.07 8.12 12.93
N ILE A 15 7.15 7.71 11.66
CA ILE A 15 6.28 6.69 11.08
C ILE A 15 6.86 5.29 11.35
N LYS A 16 6.05 4.42 11.95
CA LYS A 16 6.29 2.98 12.01
C LYS A 16 5.37 2.27 11.03
N ILE A 17 5.93 1.68 9.98
CA ILE A 17 5.18 0.92 8.98
C ILE A 17 4.75 -0.42 9.59
N GLU A 18 3.45 -0.73 9.57
CA GLU A 18 2.93 -2.06 9.92
C GLU A 18 2.88 -2.96 8.68
N TYR A 19 2.31 -2.45 7.58
CA TYR A 19 2.35 -3.13 6.29
C TYR A 19 2.22 -2.15 5.13
N ILE A 20 2.75 -2.57 3.98
CA ILE A 20 2.42 -2.06 2.66
C ILE A 20 2.06 -3.27 1.81
N SER A 21 0.89 -3.23 1.17
CA SER A 21 0.39 -4.35 0.38
C SER A 21 -0.19 -3.88 -0.93
N ILE A 22 0.04 -4.65 -1.98
CA ILE A 22 -0.67 -4.53 -3.25
C ILE A 22 -1.34 -5.87 -3.49
N VAL A 23 -2.66 -5.86 -3.48
CA VAL A 23 -3.48 -7.06 -3.60
C VAL A 23 -4.45 -6.91 -4.74
N ASP A 24 -4.95 -8.05 -5.17
CA ASP A 24 -6.13 -8.10 -5.99
C ASP A 24 -7.29 -7.31 -5.35
N ALA A 25 -7.96 -6.44 -6.12
CA ALA A 25 -9.01 -5.58 -5.57
C ALA A 25 -10.27 -6.35 -5.15
N GLU A 26 -10.54 -7.52 -5.72
CA GLU A 26 -11.73 -8.32 -5.43
C GLU A 26 -11.45 -9.39 -4.38
N THR A 27 -10.34 -10.12 -4.52
CA THR A 27 -10.04 -11.27 -3.65
C THR A 27 -9.20 -10.90 -2.43
N LEU A 28 -8.58 -9.71 -2.43
CA LEU A 28 -7.59 -9.27 -1.43
C LEU A 28 -6.39 -10.22 -1.29
N GLN A 29 -6.17 -11.10 -2.26
CA GLN A 29 -5.03 -11.99 -2.30
C GLN A 29 -3.82 -11.28 -2.89
N THR A 30 -2.63 -11.66 -2.43
CA THR A 30 -1.37 -11.18 -2.99
C THR A 30 -1.30 -11.51 -4.47
N THR A 31 -0.85 -10.55 -5.28
CA THR A 31 -0.63 -10.73 -6.71
C THR A 31 0.76 -10.25 -7.09
N ASP A 32 1.47 -11.05 -7.89
CA ASP A 32 2.78 -10.68 -8.42
C ASP A 32 2.67 -9.78 -9.67
N LEU A 33 1.49 -9.75 -10.29
CA LEU A 33 1.22 -9.01 -11.53
C LEU A 33 0.04 -8.05 -11.38
N ILE A 34 0.28 -6.78 -11.71
CA ILE A 34 -0.76 -5.75 -11.76
C ILE A 34 -1.35 -5.75 -13.19
N ALA A 35 -2.21 -6.72 -13.47
CA ALA A 35 -2.87 -6.90 -14.79
C ALA A 35 -4.31 -6.37 -14.84
N ARG A 36 -4.89 -6.06 -13.68
CA ARG A 36 -6.26 -5.60 -13.50
C ARG A 36 -6.35 -4.61 -12.34
N GLN A 37 -7.56 -4.33 -11.88
CA GLN A 37 -7.75 -3.50 -10.71
C GLN A 37 -7.08 -4.12 -9.48
N VAL A 38 -6.24 -3.35 -8.80
CA VAL A 38 -5.57 -3.71 -7.56
C VAL A 38 -5.88 -2.70 -6.47
N LEU A 39 -5.82 -3.15 -5.23
CA LEU A 39 -5.87 -2.29 -4.05
C LEU A 39 -4.47 -2.15 -3.49
N ALA A 40 -3.93 -0.93 -3.51
CA ALA A 40 -2.71 -0.59 -2.79
C ALA A 40 -3.10 -0.09 -1.40
N ALA A 41 -2.72 -0.82 -0.35
CA ALA A 41 -3.08 -0.52 1.02
C ALA A 41 -1.83 -0.34 1.90
N VAL A 42 -1.93 0.56 2.87
CA VAL A 42 -0.88 0.83 3.86
C VAL A 42 -1.48 0.96 5.25
N ALA A 43 -0.76 0.45 6.25
CA ALA A 43 -1.00 0.80 7.64
C ALA A 43 0.29 1.28 8.30
N VAL A 44 0.17 2.40 9.03
CA VAL A 44 1.29 2.99 9.77
C VAL A 44 0.86 3.41 11.18
N ARG A 45 1.83 3.59 12.06
CA ARG A 45 1.66 4.24 13.36
C ARG A 45 2.45 5.53 13.45
N ILE A 46 1.84 6.54 14.06
CA ILE A 46 2.47 7.81 14.44
C ILE A 46 2.16 8.02 15.92
N GLY A 47 3.15 7.79 16.78
CA GLY A 47 2.90 7.67 18.22
C GLY A 47 1.93 6.52 18.52
N SER A 48 0.84 6.81 19.24
CA SER A 48 -0.22 5.84 19.54
C SER A 48 -1.27 5.71 18.42
N ALA A 49 -1.37 6.70 17.54
CA ALA A 49 -2.35 6.71 16.47
C ALA A 49 -1.99 5.70 15.38
N ARG A 50 -2.97 4.92 14.95
CA ARG A 50 -2.86 4.00 13.82
C ARG A 50 -3.64 4.56 12.64
N LEU A 51 -2.95 4.79 11.53
CA LEU A 51 -3.52 5.32 10.30
C LEU A 51 -3.51 4.22 9.25
N ILE A 52 -4.60 4.15 8.48
CA ILE A 52 -4.71 3.31 7.29
C ILE A 52 -5.03 4.21 6.11
N ASP A 53 -4.57 3.80 4.94
CA ASP A 53 -5.00 4.38 3.67
C ASP A 53 -4.95 3.30 2.59
N ASN A 54 -5.81 3.42 1.61
CA ASN A 54 -5.87 2.52 0.48
C ASN A 54 -6.39 3.23 -0.78
N ILE A 55 -5.81 2.88 -1.93
CA ILE A 55 -6.24 3.39 -3.23
C ILE A 55 -6.53 2.22 -4.18
N LEU A 56 -7.60 2.36 -4.97
CA LEU A 56 -7.87 1.47 -6.10
C LEU A 56 -7.11 1.97 -7.32
N VAL A 57 -6.38 1.07 -7.97
CA VAL A 57 -5.59 1.38 -9.17
C VAL A 57 -6.04 0.44 -10.29
N ASP A 58 -6.42 1.01 -11.43
CA ASP A 58 -6.80 0.25 -12.62
C ASP A 58 -5.64 0.22 -13.63
N ALA A 59 -5.02 -0.94 -13.77
CA ALA A 59 -3.89 -1.16 -14.67
C ALA A 59 -4.26 -1.04 -16.17
N LYS A 60 -5.54 -1.16 -16.51
CA LYS A 60 -6.00 -1.14 -17.91
C LYS A 60 -6.25 0.28 -18.45
N LYS A 61 -6.19 1.30 -17.60
CA LYS A 61 -6.48 2.70 -17.95
C LYS A 61 -5.23 3.58 -18.09
N GLN A 62 -4.05 2.98 -18.30
CA GLN A 62 -2.83 3.73 -18.64
C GLN A 62 -2.66 3.86 -20.15
#